data_AF-D3EB29-F1
#
_entry.id   AF-D3EB29-F1
#
_cell.length_a   1.000
_cell.length_b   1.000
_cell.length_c   1.000
_cell.angle_alpha   90.00
_cell.angle_beta   90.00
_cell.angle_gamma   90.00
#
_symmetry.space_group_name_H-M   'P 1'
#
loop_
_entity.id
_entity.type
_entity.pdbx_description
1 polymer ?
#
loop_
_entity_poly.entity_id
_entity_poly.type
_entity_poly.pdbx_seq_one_letter_code
_entity_poly.pdbx_strand_id
1 'polypeptide(L)' 'MNWHWLFIFFLAVVLVTETRHLLKLRSIRDIIVFYAVWGVTLLALIGDMMEVPYLRPLDWIGALVQPLSGLIS' A
#
# COMPACT_ATOMS: atom_id res chain seq x y z
N MET A 1 -14.43 -5.31 11.45
CA MET A 1 -13.83 -3.96 11.64
C MET A 1 -13.30 -3.54 10.28
N ASN A 2 -13.77 -2.42 9.70
CA ASN A 2 -13.34 -2.02 8.35
C ASN A 2 -11.91 -1.46 8.40
N TRP A 3 -10.91 -2.34 8.40
CA TRP A 3 -9.49 -2.03 8.41
C TRP A 3 -9.08 -1.08 7.27
N HIS A 4 -9.83 -1.06 6.18
CA HIS A 4 -9.63 -0.14 5.06
C HIS A 4 -9.72 1.33 5.50
N TRP A 5 -10.63 1.70 6.40
CA TRP A 5 -10.73 3.09 6.88
C TRP A 5 -9.47 3.54 7.63
N LEU A 6 -8.86 2.61 8.38
CA LEU A 6 -7.62 2.85 9.11
C LEU A 6 -6.45 3.03 8.14
N PHE A 7 -6.40 2.20 7.08
CA PHE A 7 -5.42 2.33 5.99
C PHE A 7 -5.58 3.63 5.20
N ILE A 8 -6.82 4.01 4.84
CA ILE A 8 -7.11 5.27 4.14
C ILE A 8 -6.66 6.45 4.99
N PHE A 9 -7.00 6.45 6.29
CA PHE A 9 -6.59 7.49 7.22
C PHE A 9 -5.07 7.59 7.30
N PHE A 10 -4.38 6.46 7.43
CA PHE A 10 -2.91 6.40 7.44
C PHE A 10 -2.30 6.93 6.14
N LEU A 11 -2.79 6.49 4.98
CA LEU A 11 -2.35 6.96 3.65
C LEU A 11 -2.54 8.47 3.47
N ALA A 12 -3.65 9.02 3.98
CA ALA A 12 -3.93 10.45 3.94
C ALA A 12 -2.95 11.25 4.83
N VAL A 13 -2.67 10.75 6.04
CA VAL A 13 -1.68 11.37 6.95
C VAL A 13 -0.31 11.38 6.30
N VAL A 14 0.15 10.24 5.77
CA VAL A 14 1.45 10.10 5.09
C VAL A 14 1.53 11.01 3.86
N LEU A 15 0.46 11.12 3.06
CA LEU A 15 0.42 12.04 1.93
C LEU A 15 0.67 13.47 2.39
N VAL A 16 -0.06 13.94 3.40
CA VAL A 16 0.04 15.33 3.86
C VAL A 16 1.40 15.63 4.51
N THR A 17 1.92 14.72 5.34
CA THR A 17 3.22 14.91 6.00
C THR A 17 4.35 14.91 4.99
N GLU A 18 4.36 13.94 4.08
CA GLU A 18 5.48 13.73 3.19
C GLU A 18 5.46 14.66 1.99
N THR A 19 4.29 15.03 1.46
CA THR A 19 4.20 16.10 0.46
C THR A 19 4.75 17.41 1.01
N ARG A 20 4.48 17.76 2.28
CA ARG A 20 5.06 18.97 2.91
C ARG A 20 6.58 18.87 3.05
N HIS A 21 7.09 17.70 3.42
CA HIS A 21 8.52 17.46 3.57
C HIS A 21 9.26 17.52 2.22
N LEU A 22 8.72 16.87 1.19
CA LEU A 22 9.28 16.82 -0.16
C LEU A 22 9.23 18.18 -0.87
N LEU A 23 8.18 18.97 -0.64
CA LEU A 23 8.11 20.35 -1.13
C LEU A 23 9.23 21.23 -0.54
N LYS A 24 9.63 21.00 0.73
CA LYS A 24 10.76 21.71 1.35
C LYS A 24 12.10 21.27 0.78
N LEU A 25 12.26 19.98 0.47
CA LEU A 25 13.48 19.41 -0.09
C LEU A 25 13.69 19.77 -1.58
N ARG A 26 12.62 20.16 -2.29
CA ARG A 26 12.64 20.56 -3.72
C ARG A 26 13.21 19.52 -4.68
N SER A 27 13.35 18.27 -4.23
CA SER A 27 13.86 17.15 -5.02
C SER A 27 12.73 16.53 -5.83
N ILE A 28 12.73 16.79 -7.13
CA ILE A 28 11.73 16.26 -8.06
C ILE A 28 11.79 14.72 -8.10
N ARG A 29 12.98 14.13 -7.97
CA ARG A 29 13.16 12.68 -7.97
C ARG A 29 12.42 12.03 -6.80
N ASP A 30 12.58 12.57 -5.60
CA ASP A 30 11.94 12.01 -4.41
C ASP A 30 10.42 12.20 -4.44
N ILE A 31 9.95 13.30 -5.03
CA ILE A 31 8.52 13.53 -5.29
C ILE A 31 7.96 12.44 -6.23
N ILE A 32 8.64 12.16 -7.35
CA ILE A 32 8.19 11.15 -8.31
C ILE A 32 8.17 9.76 -7.67
N VAL A 33 9.24 9.38 -6.96
CA VAL A 33 9.34 8.07 -6.29
C VAL A 33 8.24 7.95 -5.23
N PHE A 34 8.02 8.98 -4.43
CA PHE A 34 6.98 9.01 -3.42
C PHE A 34 5.59 8.83 -4.03
N TYR A 35 5.23 9.62 -5.06
CA TYR A 35 3.94 9.50 -5.72
C TYR A 35 3.75 8.16 -6.43
N ALA A 36 4.81 7.57 -6.98
CA ALA A 36 4.75 6.23 -7.58
C ALA A 36 4.43 5.17 -6.52
N VAL A 37 5.16 5.14 -5.40
CA VAL A 37 4.93 4.17 -4.33
C VAL A 37 3.58 4.39 -3.66
N TRP A 38 3.23 5.65 -3.38
CA TRP A 38 1.94 6.01 -2.80
C TRP A 38 0.78 5.62 -3.71
N GLY A 39 0.89 5.89 -5.01
CA GLY A 39 -0.11 5.54 -6.02
C GLY A 39 -0.31 4.02 -6.15
N VAL A 40 0.77 3.23 -6.17
CA VAL A 40 0.70 1.76 -6.17
C VAL A 40 -0.01 1.24 -4.91
N THR A 41 0.30 1.83 -3.76
CA THR A 41 -0.34 1.45 -2.49
C THR A 41 -1.83 1.77 -2.49
N LEU A 42 -2.21 2.94 -3.03
CA LEU A 42 -3.61 3.33 -3.19
C LEU A 42 -4.36 2.38 -4.14
N LEU A 43 -3.75 2.04 -5.28
CA LEU A 43 -4.30 1.08 -6.25
C LEU A 43 -4.52 -0.29 -5.64
N ALA A 44 -3.56 -0.79 -4.85
CA ALA A 44 -3.69 -2.05 -4.13
C ALA A 44 -4.84 -1.99 -3.11
N LEU A 45 -4.96 -0.90 -2.35
CA LEU A 45 -6.04 -0.72 -1.38
C LEU A 45 -7.42 -0.64 -2.06
N ILE A 46 -7.53 0.09 -3.17
CA ILE A 46 -8.76 0.16 -3.96
C ILE A 46 -9.11 -1.20 -4.56
N GLY A 47 -8.12 -1.92 -5.09
CA GLY A 47 -8.31 -3.28 -5.61
C GLY A 47 -8.79 -4.26 -4.55
N ASP A 48 -8.27 -4.12 -3.33
CA ASP A 48 -8.71 -4.88 -2.17
C ASP A 48 -10.17 -4.56 -1.78
N MET A 49 -10.54 -3.26 -1.77
CA MET A 49 -11.91 -2.81 -1.52
C MET A 49 -12.90 -3.22 -2.61
N MET A 50 -12.47 -3.30 -3.87
CA MET A 50 -13.28 -3.77 -5.00
C MET A 50 -13.29 -5.30 -5.14
N GLU A 51 -12.71 -6.02 -4.19
CA GLU A 51 -12.60 -7.48 -4.20
C GLU A 51 -11.92 -8.08 -5.44
N VAL A 52 -11.03 -7.32 -6.07
CA VAL A 52 -10.32 -7.77 -7.28
C VAL A 52 -9.25 -8.80 -6.87
N PRO A 53 -9.38 -10.08 -7.27
CA PRO A 53 -8.56 -11.16 -6.73
C PRO A 53 -7.05 -11.01 -6.98
N TYR A 54 -6.66 -10.28 -8.04
CA TYR A 54 -5.25 -10.08 -8.41
C TYR A 54 -4.57 -8.89 -7.74
N LEU A 55 -5.35 -7.98 -7.15
CA LEU A 55 -4.85 -6.74 -6.56
C LEU A 55 -4.86 -6.76 -5.02
N ARG A 56 -5.29 -7.89 -4.42
CA ARG A 56 -5.28 -8.11 -2.97
C ARG A 56 -3.87 -8.48 -2.52
N PRO A 57 -3.16 -7.63 -1.76
CA PRO A 57 -1.84 -7.95 -1.25
C PRO A 57 -1.89 -9.15 -0.28
N LEU A 58 -3.01 -9.34 0.41
CA LEU A 58 -3.22 -10.46 1.33
C LEU A 58 -3.19 -11.82 0.61
N ASP A 59 -3.69 -11.89 -0.63
CA ASP A 59 -3.70 -13.13 -1.40
C ASP A 59 -2.27 -13.56 -1.78
N TRP A 60 -1.36 -12.60 -1.98
CA TRP A 60 0.06 -12.90 -2.23
C TRP A 60 0.75 -13.45 -0.98
N ILE A 61 0.40 -12.91 0.19
CA ILE A 61 0.88 -13.42 1.47
C ILE A 61 0.34 -14.84 1.67
N GLY A 62 -0.94 -15.10 1.39
CA GLY A 62 -1.53 -16.44 1.44
C GLY A 62 -0.82 -17.43 0.50
N ALA A 63 -0.50 -17.01 -0.73
CA ALA A 63 0.22 -17.83 -1.70
C ALA A 63 1.66 -18.17 -1.27
N LEU A 64 2.33 -17.28 -0.53
CA LEU A 64 3.67 -17.53 0.02
C LEU A 64 3.65 -18.34 1.33
N VAL A 65 2.59 -18.19 2.13
CA VAL A 65 2.42 -18.91 3.40
C VAL A 65 1.92 -20.34 3.19
N GLN A 66 1.13 -20.61 2.15
CA GLN A 66 0.67 -21.97 1.80
C GLN A 66 1.81 -23.01 1.69
N PRO A 67 2.89 -22.78 0.93
CA PRO A 67 3.98 -23.76 0.84
C PRO A 67 4.74 -23.92 2.17
N LEU A 68 4.84 -22.87 2.99
CA LEU A 68 5.44 -22.94 4.33
C LEU A 68 4.62 -23.81 5.28
N SER A 69 3.30 -23.73 5.23
CA SER A 69 2.42 -24.55 6.07
C SER A 69 2.54 -26.06 5.76
N GLY A 70 2.76 -26.42 4.49
CA GLY A 70 2.97 -27.81 4.07
C GLY A 70 4.37 -28.37 4.39
N LEU A 71 5.33 -27.53 4.77
CA LEU A 71 6.67 -27.94 5.23
C LEU A 71 6.76 -28.12 6.75
N ILE A 72 5.76 -27.62 7.50
CA ILE A 72 5.70 -27.67 8.96
C ILE A 72 4.74 -28.80 9.44
N SER A 73 3.91 -29.37 8.55
CA SER A 73 3.10 -30.58 8.80
C SER A 73 3.86 -31.86 8.54
#